data_AF-A0A0N0N5L0-F1
#
_entry.id   AF-A0A0N0N5L0-F1
#
_cell.length_a   1.000
_cell.length_b   1.000
_cell.length_c   1.000
_cell.angle_alpha   90.00
_cell.angle_beta   90.00
_cell.angle_gamma   90.00
#
_symmetry.space_group_name_H-M   'P 1'
#
loop_
_entity.id
_entity.type
_entity.pdbx_description
1 polymer ?
#
loop_
_entity_poly.entity_id
_entity_poly.type
_entity_poly.pdbx_seq_one_letter_code
_entity_poly.pdbx_strand_id
1 'polypeptide(L)'
;MSSYSEVQKAVRVEKFRLWFAWLAGNVIMLVIANATKDVAVVSLVTQILLVVVFVALTVALFRVTGALNRKAAAARREVLGEDYPG
;
A
#
# COMPACT_ATOMS: atom_id res chain seq x y z
N MET A 1 -13.70 -12.50 -22.11
CA MET A 1 -14.24 -11.50 -21.17
C MET A 1 -14.18 -11.92 -19.70
N SER A 2 -14.45 -13.19 -19.32
CA SER A 2 -14.39 -13.61 -17.90
C SER A 2 -13.00 -13.46 -17.27
N SER A 3 -11.94 -13.88 -17.97
CA SER A 3 -10.56 -13.78 -17.46
C SER A 3 -10.14 -12.33 -17.14
N TYR A 4 -10.55 -11.35 -17.95
CA TYR A 4 -10.24 -9.93 -17.70
C TYR A 4 -10.91 -9.38 -16.45
N SER A 5 -12.20 -9.67 -16.24
CA SER A 5 -12.92 -9.21 -15.06
C SER A 5 -12.37 -9.84 -13.78
N GLU A 6 -11.92 -11.10 -13.84
CA GLU A 6 -11.21 -11.78 -12.75
C GLU A 6 -9.90 -11.09 -12.39
N VAL A 7 -9.08 -10.72 -13.38
CA VAL A 7 -7.83 -9.97 -13.16
C VAL A 7 -8.10 -8.62 -12.51
N GLN A 8 -9.10 -7.87 -13.00
CA GLN A 8 -9.47 -6.59 -12.39
C GLN A 8 -9.97 -6.73 -10.96
N LYS A 9 -10.80 -7.74 -10.69
CA LYS A 9 -11.32 -8.02 -9.35
C LYS A 9 -10.19 -8.41 -8.40
N ALA A 10 -9.28 -9.27 -8.84
CA ALA A 10 -8.09 -9.66 -8.07
C ALA A 10 -7.22 -8.45 -7.73
N VAL A 11 -6.92 -7.60 -8.72
CA VAL A 11 -6.15 -6.36 -8.51
C VAL A 11 -6.83 -5.42 -7.52
N ARG A 12 -8.17 -5.27 -7.62
CA ARG A 12 -8.92 -4.43 -6.68
C ARG A 12 -8.85 -4.98 -5.25
N VAL A 13 -9.08 -6.28 -5.06
CA VAL A 13 -9.01 -6.92 -3.74
C VAL A 13 -7.61 -6.78 -3.15
N GLU A 14 -6.57 -6.99 -3.95
CA GLU A 14 -5.20 -6.89 -3.47
C GLU A 14 -4.83 -5.45 -3.06
N LYS A 15 -5.26 -4.44 -3.82
CA LYS A 15 -5.11 -3.03 -3.41
C LYS A 15 -5.80 -2.75 -2.08
N PHE A 16 -7.03 -3.24 -1.88
CA PHE A 16 -7.73 -3.06 -0.61
C PHE A 16 -6.99 -3.71 0.55
N ARG A 17 -6.45 -4.92 0.36
CA ARG A 17 -5.65 -5.62 1.37
C ARG A 17 -4.38 -4.84 1.73
N LEU A 18 -3.70 -4.28 0.73
CA LEU A 18 -2.50 -3.45 0.94
C LEU A 18 -2.84 -2.17 1.71
N TRP A 19 -3.93 -1.49 1.36
CA TRP A 19 -4.40 -0.31 2.10
C TRP A 19 -4.77 -0.66 3.54
N PHE A 20 -5.45 -1.78 3.75
CA PHE A 20 -5.78 -2.26 5.10
C PHE A 20 -4.52 -2.58 5.91
N ALA A 21 -3.54 -3.28 5.32
CA ALA A 21 -2.29 -3.61 5.98
C ALA A 21 -1.47 -2.35 6.33
N TRP A 22 -1.42 -1.36 5.42
CA TRP A 22 -0.78 -0.08 5.70
C TRP A 22 -1.48 0.65 6.85
N LEU A 23 -2.81 0.72 6.85
CA LEU A 23 -3.57 1.37 7.93
C LEU A 23 -3.36 0.66 9.27
N ALA A 24 -3.43 -0.67 9.30
CA ALA A 24 -3.20 -1.46 10.51
C ALA A 24 -1.78 -1.23 11.07
N GLY A 25 -0.76 -1.22 10.20
CA GLY A 25 0.62 -0.90 10.59
C GLY A 25 0.73 0.48 11.23
N ASN A 26 0.07 1.48 10.66
CA ASN A 26 0.02 2.84 11.22
C ASN A 26 -0.65 2.92 12.58
N VAL A 27 -1.76 2.21 12.78
CA VAL A 27 -2.43 2.14 14.08
C VAL A 27 -1.50 1.53 15.13
N ILE A 28 -0.78 0.47 14.80
CA ILE A 28 0.20 -0.15 15.71
C ILE A 28 1.30 0.85 16.09
N MET A 29 1.83 1.60 15.11
CA MET A 29 2.83 2.64 15.37
C MET A 29 2.31 3.72 16.32
N LEU A 30 1.06 4.15 16.18
CA LEU A 30 0.43 5.11 17.10
C LEU A 30 0.31 4.56 18.52
N VAL A 31 -0.04 3.28 18.67
CA VAL A 31 -0.07 2.61 19.99
C VAL A 31 1.32 2.61 20.63
N ILE A 32 2.37 2.30 19.85
CA ILE A 32 3.76 2.34 20.33
C ILE A 32 4.14 3.75 20.76
N ALA A 33 3.87 4.76 19.93
CA ALA A 33 4.16 6.16 20.26
C ALA A 33 3.51 6.56 21.59
N ASN A 34 2.22 6.23 21.77
CA ASN A 34 1.49 6.53 23.00
C ASN A 34 2.03 5.74 24.22
N ALA A 35 2.51 4.52 24.03
CA ALA A 35 3.10 3.71 25.10
C ALA A 35 4.47 4.22 25.56
N THR A 36 5.24 4.86 24.67
CA THR A 36 6.60 5.35 24.95
C THR A 36 6.67 6.80 25.42
N LYS A 37 5.54 7.51 25.48
CA LYS A 37 5.50 8.97 25.62
C LYS A 37 6.04 9.50 26.95
N ASP A 38 5.98 8.70 28.02
CA ASP A 38 6.28 9.14 29.39
C ASP A 38 7.80 9.22 29.69
N VAL A 39 8.64 8.68 28.80
CA VAL A 39 10.11 8.75 28.93
C VAL A 39 10.67 9.60 27.79
N ALA A 40 11.10 10.82 28.10
CA ALA A 40 11.42 11.84 27.08
C ALA A 40 12.40 11.38 25.98
N VAL A 41 13.52 10.76 26.36
CA VAL A 41 14.53 10.28 25.39
C VAL A 41 13.99 9.13 24.53
N VAL A 42 13.32 8.17 25.17
CA VAL A 42 12.73 7.01 24.47
C VAL A 42 11.62 7.47 23.52
N SER A 43 10.79 8.43 23.94
CA SER A 43 9.75 9.05 23.13
C SER A 43 10.31 9.71 21.88
N LEU A 44 11.38 10.52 22.01
CA LEU A 44 12.03 11.18 20.88
C LEU A 44 12.58 10.16 19.88
N VAL A 45 13.35 9.18 20.36
CA VAL A 45 13.94 8.13 19.50
C VAL A 45 12.84 7.32 18.80
N THR A 46 11.80 6.96 19.54
CA THR A 46 10.65 6.22 19.00
C THR A 46 9.96 7.01 17.90
N GLN A 47 9.65 8.29 18.12
CA GLN A 47 9.00 9.13 17.12
C GLN A 47 9.82 9.23 15.83
N ILE A 48 11.14 9.44 15.93
CA ILE A 48 12.02 9.49 14.74
C ILE A 48 11.97 8.16 13.98
N LEU A 49 12.09 7.03 14.67
CA LEU A 49 12.02 5.71 14.04
C LEU A 49 10.66 5.46 13.38
N LEU A 50 9.57 5.82 14.05
CA LEU A 50 8.22 5.67 13.51
C LEU A 50 8.00 6.53 12.25
N VAL A 51 8.56 7.73 12.18
CA VAL A 51 8.51 8.56 10.97
C VAL A 51 9.28 7.89 9.82
N VAL A 52 10.46 7.34 10.08
CA VAL A 52 11.24 6.62 9.05
C VAL A 52 10.46 5.39 8.55
N VAL A 53 9.90 4.60 9.46
CA VAL A 53 9.07 3.43 9.13
C VAL A 53 7.82 3.83 8.35
N PHE A 54 7.15 4.92 8.75
CA PHE A 54 5.99 5.46 8.04
C PHE A 54 6.30 5.78 6.57
N VAL A 55 7.40 6.48 6.34
CA VAL A 55 7.84 6.82 4.98
C VAL A 55 8.16 5.55 4.19
N ALA A 56 8.90 4.61 4.78
CA ALA A 56 9.23 3.35 4.13
C ALA A 56 7.98 2.53 3.74
N LEU A 57 7.01 2.40 4.64
CA LEU A 57 5.75 1.69 4.38
C LEU A 57 4.93 2.39 3.30
N THR A 58 4.90 3.72 3.29
CA THR A 58 4.18 4.52 2.29
C THR A 58 4.81 4.34 0.90
N VAL A 59 6.13 4.41 0.81
CA VAL A 59 6.86 4.14 -0.44
C VAL A 59 6.60 2.72 -0.94
N ALA A 60 6.62 1.72 -0.05
CA ALA A 60 6.31 0.34 -0.40
C ALA A 60 4.87 0.19 -0.93
N LEU A 61 3.89 0.79 -0.25
CA LEU A 61 2.48 0.78 -0.65
C LEU A 61 2.30 1.32 -2.08
N PHE A 62 2.89 2.47 -2.40
CA PHE A 62 2.80 3.06 -3.73
C PHE A 62 3.52 2.22 -4.80
N ARG A 63 4.69 1.65 -4.47
CA ARG A 63 5.43 0.77 -5.41
C ARG A 63 4.62 -0.47 -5.78
N VAL A 64 4.04 -1.15 -4.78
CA VAL A 64 3.24 -2.36 -5.02
C VAL A 64 1.95 -2.02 -5.75
N THR A 65 1.25 -0.95 -5.34
CA THR A 65 0.03 -0.49 -6.02
C THR A 65 0.29 -0.12 -7.47
N GLY A 66 1.43 0.53 -7.77
CA GLY A 66 1.87 0.84 -9.11
C GLY A 66 2.15 -0.41 -9.95
N ALA A 67 2.75 -1.45 -9.36
CA ALA A 67 2.95 -2.72 -10.04
C ALA A 67 1.62 -3.41 -10.38
N LEU A 68 0.64 -3.36 -9.46
CA LEU A 68 -0.71 -3.87 -9.71
C LEU A 68 -1.44 -3.10 -10.81
N ASN A 69 -1.26 -1.78 -10.88
CA ASN A 69 -1.79 -0.95 -11.97
C ASN A 69 -1.22 -1.35 -13.32
N ARG A 70 0.09 -1.60 -13.40
CA ARG A 70 0.74 -2.06 -14.64
C ARG A 70 0.21 -3.43 -15.08
N LYS A 71 0.02 -4.37 -14.13
CA LYS A 71 -0.59 -5.68 -14.43
C LYS A 71 -2.02 -5.53 -14.97
N ALA A 72 -2.83 -4.69 -14.35
CA ALA A 72 -4.20 -4.42 -14.83
C ALA A 72 -4.21 -3.75 -16.21
N ALA A 73 -3.27 -2.84 -16.48
CA ALA A 73 -3.14 -2.18 -17.78
C ALA A 73 -2.70 -3.15 -18.88
N ALA A 74 -1.77 -4.07 -18.59
CA ALA A 74 -1.38 -5.13 -19.54
C ALA A 74 -2.56 -6.02 -19.91
N ALA A 75 -3.29 -6.52 -18.90
CA ALA A 75 -4.50 -7.33 -19.13
C ALA A 75 -5.60 -6.57 -19.89
N ARG A 76 -5.68 -5.24 -19.73
CA ARG A 76 -6.60 -4.39 -20.50
C ARG A 76 -6.21 -4.34 -21.98
N ARG A 77 -4.93 -4.17 -22.28
CA ARG A 77 -4.41 -4.14 -23.65
C ARG A 77 -4.58 -5.48 -24.37
N GLU A 78 -4.39 -6.59 -23.67
CA GLU A 78 -4.60 -7.94 -24.23
C GLU A 78 -6.05 -8.17 -24.69
N VAL A 79 -7.03 -7.54 -24.03
CA VAL A 79 -8.45 -7.71 -24.37
C VAL A 79 -8.99 -6.63 -25.31
N LEU A 80 -8.51 -5.39 -25.20
CA LEU A 80 -9.05 -4.25 -25.93
C LEU A 80 -8.17 -3.81 -27.12
N GLY A 81 -7.01 -4.43 -27.32
CA GLY A 81 -6.02 -4.04 -28.34
C GLY A 81 -5.10 -2.92 -27.88
N GLU A 82 -3.93 -2.80 -28.53
CA GLU A 82 -2.93 -1.77 -28.19
C GLU A 82 -3.39 -0.34 -28.48
N ASP A 83 -4.35 -0.16 -29.39
CA ASP A 83 -4.92 1.14 -29.78
C ASP A 83 -5.98 1.68 -28.82
N TYR A 84 -6.31 0.95 -27.75
CA TYR A 84 -7.30 1.43 -26.79
C TYR A 84 -6.73 2.59 -25.96
N PRO A 85 -7.31 3.81 -26.02
CA PRO A 85 -6.78 4.97 -25.31
C PRO A 85 -6.85 4.75 -23.79
N GLY A 86 -5.70 4.89 -23.14
CA GLY A 86 -5.49 4.73 -21.70
C GLY A 86 -5.68 6.03 -20.95
#